data_AF-X1A4R1-F1
#
_entry.id   AF-X1A4R1-F1
#
_cell.length_a   1.000
_cell.length_b   1.000
_cell.length_c   1.000
_cell.angle_alpha   90.00
_cell.angle_beta   90.00
_cell.angle_gamma   90.00
#
_symmetry.space_group_name_H-M   'P 1'
#
loop_
_entity.id
_entity.type
_entity.pdbx_description
1 polymer ?
#
loop_
_entity_poly.entity_id
_entity_poly.type
_entity_poly.pdbx_seq_one_letter_code
_entity_poly.pdbx_strand_id
1 'polypeptide(L)'
;MGHRHVPHAYVISWQNSSTTTFLYCGTSTSNKVRAQDSPSFNHIYLDEGDLEVYIVDSTNLDKNLLLKRKEHHTEFIRPRKTRIEHLLASLVWDE
;
A
#
# COMPACT_ATOMS: atom_id res chain seq x y z
N MET A 1 -3.95 -8.39 -2.60
CA MET A 1 -3.29 -9.37 -1.72
C MET A 1 -3.55 -8.98 -0.27
N GLY A 2 -3.83 -9.95 0.61
CA GLY A 2 -4.09 -9.74 2.04
C GLY A 2 -2.93 -10.18 2.94
N HIS A 3 -3.25 -10.65 4.15
CA HIS A 3 -2.35 -11.32 5.11
C HIS A 3 -1.27 -10.48 5.80
N ARG A 4 -0.64 -9.51 5.11
CA ARG A 4 0.42 -8.68 5.72
C ARG A 4 -0.09 -7.59 6.65
N HIS A 5 -1.38 -7.27 6.62
CA HIS A 5 -2.02 -6.18 7.38
C HIS A 5 -1.41 -4.77 7.15
N VAL A 6 -0.49 -4.62 6.20
CA VAL A 6 0.18 -3.35 5.85
C VAL A 6 -0.16 -3.00 4.41
N PRO A 7 -0.75 -1.82 4.14
CA PRO A 7 -1.04 -1.41 2.78
C PRO A 7 0.24 -0.96 2.05
N HIS A 8 0.52 -1.57 0.90
CA HIS A 8 1.69 -1.23 0.06
C HIS A 8 1.55 -1.76 -1.36
N ALA A 9 2.33 -1.22 -2.29
CA ALA A 9 2.54 -1.79 -3.61
C ALA A 9 3.93 -2.39 -3.70
N TYR A 10 4.05 -3.55 -4.34
CA TYR A 10 5.33 -4.20 -4.63
C TYR A 10 5.40 -4.53 -6.12
N VAL A 11 6.53 -4.23 -6.75
CA VAL A 11 6.70 -4.34 -8.20
C VAL A 11 7.78 -5.38 -8.48
N ILE A 12 7.46 -6.33 -9.36
CA ILE A 12 8.44 -7.25 -9.92
C ILE A 12 8.53 -6.98 -11.42
N SER A 13 9.72 -6.61 -11.87
CA SER A 13 10.05 -6.45 -13.29
C SER A 13 10.89 -7.65 -13.74
N TRP A 14 10.50 -8.27 -14.85
CA TRP A 14 11.20 -9.39 -15.46
C TRP A 14 12.06 -8.91 -16.64
N GLN A 15 13.08 -9.69 -17.02
CA GLN A 15 14.09 -9.31 -18.02
C GLN A 15 13.57 -9.01 -19.45
N ASN A 16 12.26 -9.05 -19.72
CA ASN A 16 11.65 -8.81 -21.04
C ASN A 16 10.42 -7.89 -20.97
N SER A 17 10.53 -6.75 -20.27
CA SER A 17 9.53 -5.65 -20.24
C SER A 17 8.20 -5.94 -19.53
N SER A 18 7.94 -7.17 -19.08
CA SER A 18 6.76 -7.46 -18.27
C SER A 18 6.99 -7.03 -16.82
N THR A 19 6.10 -6.17 -16.33
CA THR A 19 6.10 -5.69 -14.95
C THR A 19 4.78 -6.07 -14.28
N THR A 20 4.87 -6.80 -13.17
CA THR A 20 3.72 -7.18 -12.36
C THR A 20 3.72 -6.36 -11.08
N THR A 21 2.61 -5.66 -10.82
CA THR A 21 2.40 -4.92 -9.58
C THR A 21 1.48 -5.70 -8.66
N PHE A 22 1.94 -5.93 -7.43
CA PHE A 22 1.20 -6.55 -6.34
C PHE A 22 0.67 -5.48 -5.40
N LEU A 23 -0.65 -5.43 -5.24
CA LEU A 23 -1.31 -4.49 -4.33
C LEU A 23 -1.67 -5.19 -3.02
N TYR A 24 -1.25 -4.61 -1.90
CA TYR A 24 -1.62 -5.02 -0.55
C TYR A 24 -2.53 -3.95 0.06
N CYS A 25 -3.69 -4.37 0.55
CA CYS A 25 -4.77 -3.47 0.98
C CYS A 25 -4.79 -3.15 2.47
N GLY A 26 -3.88 -3.73 3.26
CA GLY A 26 -3.89 -3.58 4.72
C GLY A 26 -4.94 -4.47 5.39
N THR A 27 -5.65 -3.94 6.38
CA THR A 27 -6.73 -4.63 7.10
C THR A 27 -7.97 -3.75 7.16
N SER A 28 -9.14 -4.25 6.78
CA SER A 28 -10.32 -3.38 6.63
C SER A 28 -11.03 -3.05 7.95
N THR A 29 -10.85 -3.86 9.00
CA THR A 29 -11.73 -3.82 10.18
C THR A 29 -11.04 -3.92 11.55
N SER A 30 -9.78 -4.37 11.62
CA SER A 30 -9.26 -4.92 12.89
C SER A 30 -8.22 -4.05 13.59
N ASN A 31 -8.30 -3.97 14.93
CA ASN A 31 -7.24 -3.54 15.85
C ASN A 31 -6.01 -4.49 15.86
N LYS A 32 -5.74 -5.26 14.80
CA LYS A 32 -4.61 -6.19 14.79
C LYS A 32 -3.30 -5.41 14.64
N VAL A 33 -2.68 -5.18 15.80
CA VAL A 33 -1.48 -4.37 16.11
C VAL A 33 -0.18 -4.81 15.43
N ARG A 34 -0.20 -5.69 14.42
CA ARG A 34 1.07 -6.19 13.83
C ARG A 34 1.91 -5.10 13.14
N ALA A 35 1.32 -3.94 12.86
CA ALA A 35 2.03 -2.82 12.23
C ALA A 35 1.57 -1.41 12.65
N GLN A 36 0.70 -1.24 13.66
CA GLN A 36 0.09 0.08 13.99
C GLN A 36 -0.40 0.88 12.75
N ASP A 37 -0.83 0.20 11.70
CA ASP A 37 -1.45 0.86 10.54
C ASP A 37 -2.95 1.00 10.79
N SER A 38 -3.51 2.14 10.36
CA SER A 38 -4.95 2.36 10.38
C SER A 38 -5.67 1.31 9.54
N PRO A 39 -6.90 0.92 9.92
CA PRO A 39 -7.75 0.10 9.06
C PRO A 39 -7.88 0.76 7.68
N SER A 40 -7.68 -0.03 6.62
CA SER A 40 -7.68 0.48 5.25
C SER A 40 -8.21 -0.51 4.23
N PHE A 41 -8.53 -0.01 3.04
CA PHE A 41 -8.80 -0.78 1.83
C PHE A 41 -8.21 -0.09 0.60
N ASN A 42 -8.09 -0.81 -0.52
CA ASN A 42 -7.71 -0.19 -1.78
C ASN A 42 -8.94 0.26 -2.57
N HIS A 43 -8.90 1.47 -3.11
CA HIS A 43 -9.83 1.94 -4.13
C HIS A 43 -9.05 2.06 -5.45
N ILE A 44 -9.48 1.30 -6.45
CA ILE A 44 -8.83 1.22 -7.76
C ILE A 44 -9.72 1.91 -8.79
N TYR A 45 -9.16 2.91 -9.46
CA TYR A 45 -9.74 3.56 -10.63
C TYR A 45 -8.97 3.12 -11.88
N LEU A 46 -9.69 2.61 -12.87
CA LEU A 46 -9.15 2.16 -14.14
C LEU A 46 -9.98 2.80 -15.25
N ASP A 47 -9.34 3.59 -16.10
CA ASP A 47 -9.99 4.30 -17.19
C ASP A 47 -9.08 4.35 -18.41
N GLU A 48 -9.52 3.73 -19.51
CA GLU A 48 -8.82 3.72 -20.82
C GLU A 48 -7.29 3.45 -20.79
N GLY A 49 -6.77 2.79 -19.75
CA GLY A 49 -5.33 2.48 -19.58
C GLY A 49 -4.62 3.32 -18.51
N ASP A 50 -5.25 4.39 -18.03
CA ASP A 50 -4.88 5.09 -16.80
C ASP A 50 -5.31 4.26 -15.59
N LEU A 51 -4.44 4.20 -14.58
CA LEU A 51 -4.65 3.44 -13.36
C LEU A 51 -4.31 4.30 -12.16
N GLU A 52 -5.25 4.51 -11.25
CA GLU A 52 -5.00 5.14 -9.97
C GLU A 52 -5.42 4.19 -8.85
N VAL A 53 -4.51 3.96 -7.91
CA VAL A 53 -4.76 3.13 -6.73
C VAL A 53 -4.59 4.00 -5.51
N TYR A 54 -5.63 4.03 -4.69
CA TYR A 54 -5.65 4.73 -3.41
C TYR A 54 -5.65 3.74 -2.26
N ILE A 55 -4.97 4.07 -1.19
CA ILE A 55 -5.22 3.52 0.15
C ILE A 55 -6.23 4.42 0.81
N VAL A 56 -7.39 3.85 1.15
CA VAL A 56 -8.48 4.56 1.82
C VAL A 56 -8.52 4.10 3.26
N ASP A 57 -8.49 5.04 4.20
CA ASP A 57 -8.72 4.76 5.61
C ASP A 57 -10.19 4.35 5.81
N SER A 58 -10.40 3.19 6.44
CA SER A 58 -11.74 2.63 6.63
C SER A 58 -12.58 3.40 7.64
N THR A 59 -11.98 4.24 8.47
CA THR A 59 -12.64 4.94 9.58
C THR A 59 -13.17 6.31 9.15
N ASN A 60 -12.40 7.05 8.35
CA ASN A 60 -12.73 8.42 7.97
C ASN A 60 -12.83 8.63 6.45
N LEU A 61 -12.50 7.60 5.64
CA LEU A 61 -12.52 7.61 4.18
C LEU A 61 -11.49 8.53 3.52
N ASP A 62 -10.47 8.97 4.27
CA ASP A 62 -9.35 9.73 3.73
C ASP A 62 -8.58 8.89 2.70
N LYS A 63 -8.28 9.51 1.56
CA LYS A 63 -7.64 8.83 0.42
C LYS A 63 -6.19 9.27 0.28
N ASN A 64 -5.30 8.30 0.26
CA ASN A 64 -3.88 8.51 -0.01
C ASN A 64 -3.50 7.78 -1.30
N LEU A 65 -2.88 8.48 -2.25
CA LEU A 65 -2.44 7.89 -3.50
C LEU A 65 -1.31 6.88 -3.24
N LEU A 66 -1.43 5.67 -3.79
CA LEU A 66 -0.44 4.60 -3.68
C LEU A 66 0.32 4.40 -5.00
N LEU A 67 -0.43 4.36 -6.09
CA LEU A 67 0.08 4.15 -7.43
C LEU A 67 -0.71 4.99 -8.41
N LYS A 68 -0.01 5.59 -9.36
CA LYS A 68 -0.63 6.28 -10.49
C LYS A 68 0.09 5.87 -11.76
N ARG A 69 -0.67 5.47 -12.78
CA ARG A 69 -0.20 5.28 -14.14
C ARG A 69 -1.00 6.21 -15.05
N LYS A 70 -0.30 7.09 -15.75
CA LYS A 70 -0.88 7.93 -16.80
C LYS A 70 0.04 7.96 -18.00
N GLU A 71 -0.52 7.92 -19.21
CA GLU A 71 0.26 8.04 -20.46
C GLU A 71 1.47 7.08 -20.51
N HIS A 72 1.28 5.84 -20.05
CA HIS A 72 2.33 4.81 -19.89
C HIS A 72 3.44 5.10 -18.86
N HIS A 73 3.43 6.25 -18.19
CA HIS A 73 4.30 6.55 -17.06
C HIS A 73 3.69 6.00 -15.76
N THR A 74 4.48 5.31 -14.94
CA THR A 74 4.01 4.78 -13.63
C THR A 74 4.77 5.44 -12.49
N GLU A 75 4.05 6.16 -11.65
CA GLU A 75 4.53 6.76 -10.41
C GLU A 75 4.10 5.92 -9.22
N PHE A 76 5.07 5.56 -8.40
CA PHE A 76 4.83 4.87 -7.13
C PHE A 76 5.10 5.85 -6.00
N ILE A 77 4.12 6.05 -5.13
CA ILE A 77 4.39 6.71 -3.85
C ILE A 77 5.05 5.66 -2.95
N ARG A 78 6.34 5.84 -2.69
CA ARG A 78 7.10 4.94 -1.81
C ARG A 78 6.35 4.80 -0.47
N PRO A 79 6.00 3.58 -0.03
CA PRO A 79 5.63 3.36 1.36
C PRO A 79 6.82 3.77 2.24
N ARG A 80 6.49 4.33 3.42
CA ARG A 80 7.37 4.91 4.45
C ARG A 80 8.83 4.44 4.44
N LYS A 81 9.74 5.41 4.61
CA LYS A 81 11.18 5.32 4.36
C LYS A 81 11.86 4.12 5.02
N THR A 82 11.45 3.61 6.17
CA THR A 82 11.81 2.23 6.54
C THR A 82 10.78 1.58 7.48
N ARG A 83 10.41 0.34 7.15
CA ARG A 83 9.76 -0.59 8.08
C ARG A 83 10.63 -0.85 9.32
N ILE A 84 11.94 -0.67 9.20
CA ILE A 84 12.91 -0.80 10.31
C ILE A 84 12.68 0.31 11.34
N GLU A 85 12.63 1.59 10.94
CA GLU A 85 12.35 2.72 11.86
C GLU A 85 10.98 2.55 12.55
N HIS A 86 9.97 2.10 11.83
CA HIS A 86 8.63 1.86 12.40
C HIS A 86 8.60 0.66 13.38
N LEU A 87 9.36 -0.41 13.08
CA LEU A 87 9.51 -1.54 14.01
C LEU A 87 10.35 -1.17 15.24
N LEU A 88 11.38 -0.35 15.09
CA LEU A 88 12.24 0.14 16.17
C LEU A 88 11.52 1.16 17.06
N ALA A 89 10.57 1.94 16.53
CA ALA A 89 9.75 2.88 17.29
C ALA A 89 8.50 2.24 17.92
N SER A 90 8.25 0.95 17.66
CA SER A 90 7.10 0.24 18.18
C SER A 90 7.33 -0.13 19.65
N LEU A 91 6.44 0.35 20.54
CA LEU A 91 6.39 0.06 21.99
C LEU A 91 6.31 -1.43 22.38
N VAL A 92 6.29 -2.32 21.39
CA VAL A 92 6.24 -3.79 21.58
C VAL A 92 7.61 -4.36 21.95
N TRP A 93 8.70 -3.60 21.80
CA TRP A 93 10.07 -4.06 22.07
C TRP A 93 10.69 -3.49 23.36
N ASP A 94 9.96 -2.67 24.13
CA ASP A 94 10.43 -2.05 25.38
C ASP A 94 10.06 -2.87 26.65
N GLU A 95 9.92 -4.19 26.55
CA GLU A 95 9.82 -5.12 27.70
C GLU A 95 11.05 -6.02 27.85
#